data_AF-A0AAE0I9B9-F1
#
_entry.id   AF-A0AAE0I9B9-F1
#
_cell.length_a   1.000
_cell.length_b   1.000
_cell.length_c   1.000
_cell.angle_alpha   90.00
_cell.angle_beta   90.00
_cell.angle_gamma   90.00
#
_symmetry.space_group_name_H-M   'P 1'
#
loop_
_entity.id
_entity.type
_entity.pdbx_description
1 polymer ?
#
loop_
_entity_poly.entity_id
_entity_poly.type
_entity_poly.pdbx_seq_one_letter_code
_entity_poly.pdbx_strand_id
1 'polypeptide(L)'
;MAASTIPRFLLPQYGQMWQRIPSAAPSHTIAKAVTRTTKSFARFASSTSPPPSGPRVLEKPTRFNPPSHGARLPKKVTPRHYGGELSADEVQAQKRKDYPGLKPPPGTFGHWILSSRWIHATITMGTLGALAFYTANENFKRNSPFADMVPAASEFLYHPITATRQLADVIRMNEMHNAAIVQAKRQRRVDDVAKRAEYRKAHGLPLEQGFFGRTNNNVEAESESSPGAAAPSGTREERVVEDPKF
;
A
#
# COMPACT_ATOMS: atom_id res chain seq x y z
N MET A 1 -37.80 -2.75 -47.28
CA MET A 1 -38.41 -2.80 -45.93
C MET A 1 -37.29 -2.59 -44.92
N ALA A 2 -37.33 -1.49 -44.16
CA ALA A 2 -36.27 -1.14 -43.21
C ALA A 2 -36.49 -1.86 -41.88
N ALA A 3 -35.52 -2.64 -41.42
CA ALA A 3 -35.54 -3.27 -40.11
C ALA A 3 -35.19 -2.24 -39.04
N SER A 4 -36.10 -1.97 -38.10
CA SER A 4 -35.82 -1.09 -36.95
C SER A 4 -34.95 -1.85 -35.94
N THR A 5 -33.66 -1.48 -35.86
CA THR A 5 -32.77 -1.96 -34.79
C THR A 5 -33.14 -1.25 -33.50
N ILE A 6 -33.77 -1.97 -32.56
CA ILE A 6 -34.11 -1.45 -31.24
C ILE A 6 -32.80 -1.17 -30.49
N PRO A 7 -32.57 0.06 -30.01
CA PRO A 7 -31.33 0.39 -29.32
C PRO A 7 -31.27 -0.29 -27.94
N ARG A 8 -30.08 -0.81 -27.59
CA ARG A 8 -29.82 -1.72 -26.46
C ARG A 8 -30.20 -1.20 -25.06
N PHE A 9 -30.42 0.10 -24.90
CA PHE A 9 -30.84 0.70 -23.63
C PHE A 9 -32.36 0.57 -23.36
N LEU A 10 -33.15 0.15 -24.36
CA LEU A 10 -34.59 -0.14 -24.21
C LEU A 10 -34.88 -1.59 -23.83
N LEU A 11 -33.87 -2.46 -23.80
CA LEU A 11 -34.00 -3.82 -23.32
C LEU A 11 -33.78 -3.84 -21.81
N PRO A 12 -34.67 -4.44 -21.00
CA PRO A 12 -34.45 -4.59 -19.57
C PRO A 12 -33.19 -5.42 -19.37
N GLN A 13 -32.12 -4.76 -18.91
CA GLN A 13 -30.91 -5.41 -18.46
C GLN A 13 -31.28 -6.26 -17.25
N TYR A 14 -31.46 -7.57 -17.49
CA TYR A 14 -31.41 -8.68 -16.53
C TYR A 14 -31.79 -8.31 -15.08
N GLY A 15 -33.04 -8.58 -14.71
CA GLY A 15 -33.54 -8.34 -13.37
C GLY A 15 -32.65 -8.96 -12.28
N GLN A 16 -32.38 -8.18 -11.24
CA GLN A 16 -31.63 -8.55 -10.02
C GLN A 16 -32.16 -9.82 -9.32
N MET A 17 -33.33 -10.33 -9.71
CA MET A 17 -33.96 -11.53 -9.14
C MET A 17 -33.33 -12.86 -9.59
N TRP A 18 -32.42 -12.87 -10.57
CA TRP A 18 -31.69 -14.07 -11.01
C TRP A 18 -30.24 -14.16 -10.47
N GLN A 19 -29.84 -13.27 -9.56
CA GLN A 19 -28.58 -13.44 -8.84
C GLN A 19 -28.77 -14.50 -7.74
N ARG A 20 -28.21 -15.69 -7.97
CA ARG A 20 -28.03 -16.70 -6.93
C ARG A 20 -27.22 -16.10 -5.78
N ILE A 21 -27.82 -16.15 -4.59
CA ILE A 21 -27.19 -15.86 -3.29
C ILE A 21 -26.02 -16.84 -3.06
N PRO A 22 -24.76 -16.39 -2.88
CA PRO A 22 -23.79 -17.20 -2.16
C PRO A 22 -24.04 -17.07 -0.65
N SER A 23 -24.34 -18.21 -0.02
CA SER A 23 -24.50 -18.35 1.42
C SER A 23 -23.19 -18.02 2.17
N ALA A 24 -23.36 -17.19 3.21
CA ALA A 24 -22.47 -16.77 4.28
C ALA A 24 -21.11 -17.46 4.52
N ALA A 25 -20.08 -16.62 4.72
CA ALA A 25 -19.01 -16.86 5.70
C ALA A 25 -18.72 -15.55 6.48
N PRO A 26 -18.62 -15.59 7.82
CA PRO A 26 -18.56 -14.38 8.66
C PRO A 26 -17.15 -13.76 8.69
N SER A 27 -17.06 -12.48 8.33
CA SER A 27 -15.88 -11.64 8.54
C SER A 27 -16.03 -10.88 9.86
N HIS A 28 -15.30 -11.29 10.89
CA HIS A 28 -15.13 -10.50 12.10
C HIS A 28 -14.02 -9.47 11.90
N THR A 29 -14.41 -8.20 11.75
CA THR A 29 -13.59 -7.06 12.17
C THR A 29 -13.96 -6.72 13.60
N ILE A 30 -13.06 -6.94 14.56
CA ILE A 30 -13.09 -6.26 15.86
C ILE A 30 -11.71 -5.68 16.16
N ALA A 31 -11.76 -4.42 16.55
CA ALA A 31 -10.67 -3.49 16.79
C ALA A 31 -9.60 -3.98 17.76
N LYS A 32 -8.37 -3.55 17.49
CA LYS A 32 -7.29 -3.44 18.48
C LYS A 32 -7.71 -2.44 19.56
N ALA A 33 -7.96 -2.93 20.77
CA ALA A 33 -7.87 -2.12 21.97
C ALA A 33 -6.67 -2.65 22.77
N VAL A 34 -5.65 -1.81 22.88
CA VAL A 34 -4.46 -2.00 23.73
C VAL A 34 -4.86 -1.58 25.14
N THR A 35 -4.88 -2.53 26.08
CA THR A 35 -4.77 -2.21 27.51
C THR A 35 -3.75 -3.16 28.14
N ARG A 36 -2.64 -2.54 28.56
CA ARG A 36 -1.65 -3.09 29.49
C ARG A 36 -2.34 -3.29 30.84
N THR A 37 -2.31 -4.47 31.45
CA THR A 37 -2.24 -4.64 32.91
C THR A 37 -1.68 -6.02 33.29
N THR A 38 -0.42 -5.98 33.75
CA THR A 38 0.17 -6.74 34.87
C THR A 38 -0.29 -8.17 35.20
N LYS A 39 0.68 -9.09 35.09
CA LYS A 39 0.74 -10.33 35.86
C LYS A 39 0.72 -10.01 37.37
N SER A 40 -0.12 -10.70 38.14
CA SER A 40 0.12 -10.89 39.57
C SER A 40 -0.46 -12.21 40.05
N PHE A 41 0.30 -12.83 40.95
CA PHE A 41 0.34 -14.24 41.31
C PHE A 41 -0.84 -14.71 42.15
N ALA A 42 -1.11 -16.01 42.04
CA ALA A 42 -1.97 -16.75 42.95
C ALA A 42 -1.48 -16.66 44.41
N ARG A 43 -2.42 -16.57 45.35
CA ARG A 43 -2.24 -16.99 46.74
C ARG A 43 -3.45 -17.81 47.16
N PHE A 44 -3.21 -19.08 47.47
CA PHE A 44 -4.12 -19.94 48.19
C PHE A 44 -4.12 -19.52 49.66
N ALA A 45 -5.29 -19.32 50.24
CA ALA A 45 -5.46 -19.20 51.68
C ALA A 45 -6.49 -20.25 52.13
N SER A 46 -6.02 -21.27 52.82
CA SER A 46 -6.82 -22.23 53.58
C SER A 46 -7.08 -21.66 54.97
N SER A 47 -8.33 -21.68 55.44
CA SER A 47 -8.61 -21.81 56.87
C SER A 47 -10.06 -22.22 57.08
N THR A 48 -10.23 -23.49 57.46
CA THR A 48 -11.13 -23.99 58.51
C THR A 48 -12.07 -22.97 59.16
N SER A 49 -13.38 -23.17 59.02
CA SER A 49 -14.36 -22.65 59.97
C SER A 49 -15.33 -23.78 60.41
N PRO A 50 -15.72 -23.85 61.70
CA PRO A 50 -16.53 -24.94 62.27
C PRO A 50 -18.04 -24.81 61.94
N PRO A 51 -18.84 -25.89 62.11
CA PRO A 51 -20.19 -25.98 61.56
C PRO A 51 -21.23 -25.20 62.40
N PRO A 52 -22.25 -24.58 61.78
CA PRO A 52 -23.35 -23.95 62.52
C PRO A 52 -24.40 -24.97 62.98
N SER A 53 -24.82 -24.85 64.26
CA SER A 53 -25.87 -25.65 64.88
C SER A 53 -27.26 -25.11 64.52
N GLY A 54 -27.96 -25.80 63.64
CA GLY A 54 -29.38 -25.57 63.34
C GLY A 54 -30.04 -26.85 62.81
N PRO A 55 -31.38 -26.97 62.84
CA PRO A 55 -32.08 -28.17 62.38
C PRO A 55 -31.72 -28.45 60.92
N ARG A 56 -31.14 -29.64 60.66
CA ARG A 56 -30.68 -30.09 59.34
C ARG A 56 -31.87 -30.25 58.39
N VAL A 57 -32.21 -29.17 57.68
CA VAL A 57 -33.11 -29.24 56.53
C VAL A 57 -32.28 -29.75 55.35
N LEU A 58 -32.73 -30.85 54.74
CA LEU A 58 -32.06 -31.47 53.61
C LEU A 58 -32.05 -30.49 52.43
N GLU A 59 -30.88 -29.94 52.11
CA GLU A 59 -30.72 -29.05 50.96
C GLU A 59 -31.17 -29.80 49.70
N LYS A 60 -32.09 -29.20 48.94
CA LYS A 60 -32.56 -29.80 47.69
C LYS A 60 -31.34 -30.05 46.79
N PRO A 61 -31.17 -31.27 46.24
CA PRO A 61 -29.98 -31.60 45.46
C PRO A 61 -29.86 -30.64 44.28
N THR A 62 -28.66 -30.11 44.07
CA THR A 62 -28.37 -29.18 42.97
C THR A 62 -28.79 -29.81 41.65
N ARG A 63 -29.69 -29.14 40.93
CA ARG A 63 -30.15 -29.60 39.61
C ARG A 63 -28.94 -29.85 38.71
N PHE A 64 -28.87 -31.07 38.18
CA PHE A 64 -27.78 -31.50 37.30
C PHE A 64 -27.76 -30.61 36.06
N ASN A 65 -26.80 -29.70 36.00
CA ASN A 65 -26.49 -28.95 34.79
C ASN A 65 -25.36 -29.70 34.11
N PRO A 66 -25.63 -30.47 33.03
CA PRO A 66 -24.56 -31.11 32.30
C PRO A 66 -23.56 -30.03 31.88
N PRO A 67 -22.26 -30.31 31.88
CA PRO A 67 -21.27 -29.35 31.41
C PRO A 67 -21.70 -28.90 30.01
N SER A 68 -22.14 -27.64 29.89
CA SER A 68 -22.41 -27.04 28.60
C SER A 68 -21.11 -27.18 27.83
N HIS A 69 -21.16 -27.88 26.70
CA HIS A 69 -19.99 -28.15 25.88
C HIS A 69 -19.15 -26.88 25.79
N GLY A 70 -17.91 -26.95 26.30
CA GLY A 70 -17.05 -25.79 26.40
C GLY A 70 -16.96 -25.13 25.02
N ALA A 71 -17.25 -23.83 24.94
CA ALA A 71 -17.29 -23.04 23.69
C ALA A 71 -15.96 -23.04 22.91
N ARG A 72 -14.94 -23.75 23.41
CA ARG A 72 -13.63 -23.88 22.83
C ARG A 72 -13.33 -25.36 22.62
N LEU A 73 -13.25 -25.76 21.35
CA LEU A 73 -12.58 -27.00 20.97
C LEU A 73 -11.20 -27.05 21.67
N PRO A 74 -10.80 -28.20 22.24
CA PRO A 74 -9.48 -28.34 22.83
C PRO A 74 -8.42 -28.09 21.76
N LYS A 75 -7.79 -26.90 21.78
CA LYS A 75 -6.76 -26.44 20.83
C LYS A 75 -5.47 -27.29 20.81
N LYS A 76 -5.44 -28.42 21.50
CA LYS A 76 -4.24 -29.24 21.73
C LYS A 76 -4.40 -30.72 21.39
N VAL A 77 -5.49 -31.13 20.74
CA VAL A 77 -5.61 -32.50 20.24
C VAL A 77 -5.46 -32.46 18.74
N THR A 78 -4.21 -32.52 18.27
CA THR A 78 -3.97 -32.94 16.88
C THR A 78 -4.67 -34.28 16.68
N PRO A 79 -5.38 -34.48 15.56
CA PRO A 79 -6.08 -35.73 15.28
C PRO A 79 -5.11 -36.89 15.50
N ARG A 80 -5.45 -37.77 16.45
CA ARG A 80 -4.62 -38.94 16.74
C ARG A 80 -4.73 -39.87 15.55
N HIS A 81 -3.64 -40.02 14.81
CA HIS A 81 -3.53 -41.09 13.83
C HIS A 81 -3.59 -42.42 14.58
N TYR A 82 -4.56 -43.27 14.22
CA TYR A 82 -4.82 -44.56 14.88
C TYR A 82 -3.73 -45.63 14.63
N GLY A 83 -2.53 -45.24 14.20
CA GLY A 83 -1.41 -46.13 13.86
C GLY A 83 -0.13 -45.93 14.68
N GLY A 84 -0.17 -45.12 15.75
CA GLY A 84 1.03 -44.77 16.52
C GLY A 84 1.86 -43.63 15.88
N GLU A 85 3.01 -43.32 16.48
CA GLU A 85 3.93 -42.32 15.93
C GLU A 85 4.68 -42.90 14.72
N LEU A 86 4.74 -42.13 13.62
CA LEU A 86 5.45 -42.58 12.43
C LEU A 86 6.96 -42.66 12.71
N SER A 87 7.58 -43.73 12.23
CA SER A 87 9.04 -43.83 12.21
C SER A 87 9.66 -42.69 11.40
N ALA A 88 10.88 -42.28 11.75
CA ALA A 88 11.57 -41.20 11.04
C ALA A 88 11.71 -41.47 9.53
N ASP A 89 11.90 -42.73 9.15
CA ASP A 89 12.03 -43.17 7.76
C ASP A 89 10.69 -43.07 7.00
N GLU A 90 9.59 -43.41 7.66
CA GLU A 90 8.26 -43.32 7.07
C GLU A 90 7.83 -41.87 6.84
N VAL A 91 8.17 -40.96 7.76
CA VAL A 91 7.97 -39.51 7.58
C VAL A 91 8.75 -38.99 6.38
N GLN A 92 9.98 -39.46 6.17
CA GLN A 92 10.79 -39.08 5.00
C GLN A 92 10.20 -39.64 3.70
N ALA A 93 9.70 -40.87 3.72
CA ALA A 93 9.03 -41.49 2.58
C ALA A 93 7.75 -40.75 2.21
N GLN A 94 6.93 -40.33 3.19
CA GLN A 94 5.72 -39.55 2.95
C GLN A 94 5.99 -38.21 2.28
N LYS A 95 7.08 -37.52 2.65
CA LYS A 95 7.45 -36.24 2.03
C LYS A 95 7.70 -36.36 0.53
N ARG A 96 8.16 -37.52 0.04
CA ARG A 96 8.49 -37.74 -1.39
C ARG A 96 7.32 -38.26 -2.21
N LYS A 97 6.23 -38.70 -1.57
CA LYS A 97 5.06 -39.22 -2.28
C LYS A 97 4.27 -38.07 -2.89
N ASP A 98 3.98 -38.19 -4.18
CA ASP A 98 3.13 -37.27 -4.90
C ASP A 98 1.68 -37.80 -4.88
N TYR A 99 0.75 -36.92 -4.54
CA TYR A 99 -0.66 -37.26 -4.40
C TYR A 99 -1.53 -36.22 -5.13
N PRO A 100 -2.57 -36.64 -5.85
CA PRO A 100 -3.45 -35.71 -6.54
C PRO A 100 -4.13 -34.75 -5.56
N GLY A 101 -4.16 -33.46 -5.89
CA GLY A 101 -4.79 -32.41 -5.08
C GLY A 101 -3.95 -31.90 -3.90
N LEU A 102 -2.78 -32.48 -3.65
CA LEU A 102 -1.79 -31.97 -2.71
C LEU A 102 -0.69 -31.19 -3.45
N LYS A 103 0.05 -30.35 -2.71
CA LYS A 103 1.22 -29.69 -3.29
C LYS A 103 2.27 -30.75 -3.61
N PRO A 104 3.00 -30.60 -4.72
CA PRO A 104 4.02 -31.56 -5.12
C PRO A 104 5.13 -31.67 -4.06
N PRO A 105 5.84 -32.82 -4.00
CA PRO A 105 6.84 -33.09 -2.98
C PRO A 105 8.04 -32.14 -3.09
N PRO A 106 8.77 -31.86 -1.98
CA PRO A 106 9.91 -30.97 -1.99
C PRO A 106 11.03 -31.54 -2.88
N GLY A 107 11.72 -30.65 -3.59
CA GLY A 107 12.73 -31.01 -4.59
C GLY A 107 12.19 -31.17 -6.02
N THR A 108 10.86 -31.11 -6.21
CA THR A 108 10.27 -31.01 -7.55
C THR A 108 10.21 -29.56 -8.05
N PHE A 109 10.22 -29.38 -9.37
CA PHE A 109 10.07 -28.07 -9.99
C PHE A 109 8.74 -27.39 -9.64
N GLY A 110 7.64 -28.17 -9.60
CA GLY A 110 6.33 -27.65 -9.19
C GLY A 110 6.33 -27.12 -7.76
N HIS A 111 7.02 -27.83 -6.84
CA HIS A 111 7.16 -27.36 -5.46
C HIS A 111 7.97 -26.07 -5.39
N TRP A 112 9.04 -25.97 -6.18
CA TRP A 112 9.88 -24.78 -6.24
C TRP A 112 9.10 -23.54 -6.73
N ILE A 113 8.33 -23.65 -7.83
CA ILE A 113 7.51 -22.54 -8.30
C ILE A 113 6.50 -22.11 -7.24
N LEU A 114 5.75 -23.07 -6.67
CA LEU A 114 4.64 -22.79 -5.75
C LEU A 114 5.10 -22.28 -4.38
N SER A 115 6.29 -22.68 -3.91
CA SER A 115 6.78 -22.31 -2.58
C SER A 115 7.75 -21.13 -2.58
N SER A 116 8.39 -20.82 -3.71
CA SER A 116 9.41 -19.77 -3.77
C SER A 116 8.79 -18.38 -3.72
N ARG A 117 8.97 -17.70 -2.58
CA ARG A 117 8.52 -16.32 -2.37
C ARG A 117 9.14 -15.34 -3.36
N TRP A 118 10.38 -15.59 -3.78
CA TRP A 118 11.09 -14.71 -4.70
C TRP A 118 10.49 -14.76 -6.12
N ILE A 119 10.12 -15.95 -6.61
CA ILE A 119 9.42 -16.07 -7.90
C ILE A 119 8.11 -15.29 -7.87
N HIS A 120 7.30 -15.48 -6.82
CA HIS A 120 6.05 -14.74 -6.66
C HIS A 120 6.30 -13.23 -6.60
N ALA A 121 7.30 -12.78 -5.85
CA ALA A 121 7.66 -11.37 -5.75
C ALA A 121 8.14 -10.79 -7.09
N THR A 122 8.97 -11.52 -7.85
CA THR A 122 9.44 -11.06 -9.16
C THR A 122 8.32 -11.02 -10.20
N ILE A 123 7.40 -11.98 -10.20
CA ILE A 123 6.24 -11.98 -11.11
C ILE A 123 5.29 -10.84 -10.75
N THR A 124 4.94 -10.67 -9.48
CA THR A 124 4.03 -9.58 -9.06
C THR A 124 4.66 -8.21 -9.28
N MET A 125 5.92 -8.02 -8.88
CA MET A 125 6.61 -6.75 -9.08
C MET A 125 6.88 -6.48 -10.56
N GLY A 126 7.25 -7.51 -11.33
CA GLY A 126 7.48 -7.40 -12.77
C GLY A 126 6.21 -7.07 -13.56
N THR A 127 5.09 -7.72 -13.24
CA THR A 127 3.79 -7.41 -13.87
C THR A 127 3.31 -6.00 -13.53
N LEU A 128 3.39 -5.60 -12.25
CA LEU A 128 3.06 -4.23 -11.83
C LEU A 128 3.99 -3.19 -12.47
N GLY A 129 5.30 -3.47 -12.52
CA GLY A 129 6.28 -2.59 -13.15
C GLY A 129 6.06 -2.43 -14.65
N ALA A 130 5.79 -3.53 -15.38
CA ALA A 130 5.49 -3.49 -16.80
C ALA A 130 4.21 -2.68 -17.09
N LEU A 131 3.16 -2.86 -16.28
CA LEU A 131 1.91 -2.10 -16.42
C LEU A 131 2.10 -0.61 -16.08
N ALA A 132 2.90 -0.29 -15.05
CA ALA A 132 3.23 1.08 -14.71
C ALA A 132 4.03 1.76 -15.83
N PHE A 133 5.01 1.07 -16.41
CA PHE A 133 5.77 1.59 -17.55
C PHE A 133 4.89 1.78 -18.79
N TYR A 134 4.03 0.80 -19.11
CA TYR A 134 3.09 0.89 -20.23
C TYR A 134 2.15 2.08 -20.08
N THR A 135 1.54 2.25 -18.90
CA THR A 135 0.61 3.36 -18.63
C THR A 135 1.33 4.71 -18.62
N ALA A 136 2.55 4.80 -18.09
CA ALA A 136 3.36 6.01 -18.14
C ALA A 136 3.70 6.40 -19.59
N ASN A 137 4.11 5.45 -20.43
CA ASN A 137 4.41 5.68 -21.84
C ASN A 137 3.16 6.11 -22.63
N GLU A 138 2.02 5.45 -22.40
CA GLU A 138 0.76 5.82 -23.05
C GLU A 138 0.28 7.21 -22.61
N ASN A 139 0.41 7.53 -21.31
CA ASN A 139 0.08 8.84 -20.78
C ASN A 139 0.98 9.95 -21.37
N PHE A 140 2.27 9.66 -21.54
CA PHE A 140 3.22 10.56 -22.18
C PHE A 140 2.82 10.82 -23.64
N LYS A 141 2.54 9.77 -24.41
CA LYS A 141 2.13 9.90 -25.82
C LYS A 141 0.84 10.70 -26.02
N ARG A 142 -0.11 10.61 -25.09
CA ARG A 142 -1.40 11.31 -25.16
C ARG A 142 -1.33 12.77 -24.73
N ASN A 143 -0.49 13.10 -23.75
CA ASN A 143 -0.50 14.42 -23.10
C ASN A 143 0.73 15.28 -23.40
N SER A 144 1.82 14.68 -23.91
CA SER A 144 3.05 15.42 -24.21
C SER A 144 3.06 15.91 -25.65
N PRO A 145 3.44 17.17 -25.91
CA PRO A 145 3.65 17.67 -27.28
C PRO A 145 4.89 17.07 -27.97
N PHE A 146 5.71 16.31 -27.24
CA PHE A 146 6.96 15.71 -27.75
C PHE A 146 6.85 14.20 -28.01
N ALA A 147 5.63 13.68 -28.12
CA ALA A 147 5.35 12.26 -28.31
C ALA A 147 6.03 11.68 -29.56
N ASP A 148 6.09 12.44 -30.65
CA ASP A 148 6.65 12.01 -31.93
C ASP A 148 8.18 11.93 -31.93
N MET A 149 8.83 12.53 -30.92
CA MET A 149 10.29 12.52 -30.78
C MET A 149 10.81 11.31 -29.98
N VAL A 150 9.92 10.45 -29.49
CA VAL A 150 10.29 9.23 -28.76
C VAL A 150 10.86 8.20 -29.75
N PRO A 151 12.05 7.62 -29.50
CA PRO A 151 12.64 6.65 -30.40
C PRO A 151 11.74 5.42 -30.58
N ALA A 152 11.77 4.84 -31.77
CA ALA A 152 11.02 3.62 -32.06
C ALA A 152 11.51 2.47 -31.16
N ALA A 153 10.59 1.56 -30.80
CA ALA A 153 10.95 0.41 -29.96
C ALA A 153 12.04 -0.48 -30.59
N SER A 154 12.13 -0.51 -31.92
CA SER A 154 13.20 -1.20 -32.65
C SER A 154 14.57 -0.57 -32.46
N GLU A 155 14.65 0.76 -32.37
CA GLU A 155 15.91 1.48 -32.18
C GLU A 155 16.52 1.18 -30.81
N PHE A 156 15.68 0.89 -29.82
CA PHE A 156 16.12 0.43 -28.50
C PHE A 156 16.85 -0.93 -28.53
N LEU A 157 16.53 -1.79 -29.51
CA LEU A 157 17.18 -3.10 -29.67
C LEU A 157 18.52 -3.00 -30.40
N TYR A 158 18.61 -2.19 -31.46
CA TYR A 158 19.82 -2.06 -32.26
C TYR A 158 20.81 -1.03 -31.68
N HIS A 159 20.32 0.05 -31.09
CA HIS A 159 21.12 1.15 -30.56
C HIS A 159 20.63 1.60 -29.16
N PRO A 160 20.80 0.76 -28.12
CA PRO A 160 20.25 1.03 -26.78
C PRO A 160 20.81 2.30 -26.16
N ILE A 161 22.08 2.64 -26.41
CA ILE A 161 22.74 3.81 -25.80
C ILE A 161 22.25 5.12 -26.41
N THR A 162 22.05 5.17 -27.73
CA THR A 162 21.55 6.40 -28.39
C THR A 162 20.07 6.60 -28.10
N ALA A 163 19.28 5.53 -28.16
CA ALA A 163 17.84 5.59 -27.85
C ALA A 163 17.58 6.05 -26.41
N THR A 164 18.36 5.56 -25.44
CA THR A 164 18.22 6.01 -24.03
C THR A 164 18.59 7.48 -23.84
N ARG A 165 19.62 7.97 -24.53
CA ARG A 165 20.00 9.40 -24.50
C ARG A 165 18.91 10.28 -25.12
N GLN A 166 18.42 9.92 -26.31
CA GLN A 166 17.33 10.63 -26.96
C GLN A 166 16.07 10.67 -26.08
N LEU A 167 15.72 9.54 -25.45
CA LEU A 167 14.60 9.48 -24.50
C LEU A 167 14.80 10.42 -23.31
N ALA A 168 16.01 10.47 -22.75
CA ALA A 168 16.34 11.39 -21.65
C ALA A 168 16.20 12.86 -22.07
N ASP A 169 16.64 13.21 -23.27
CA ASP A 169 16.51 14.56 -23.82
C ASP A 169 15.03 14.95 -24.01
N VAL A 170 14.20 14.03 -24.51
CA VAL A 170 12.75 14.22 -24.65
C VAL A 170 12.07 14.44 -23.30
N ILE A 171 12.42 13.63 -22.28
CA ILE A 171 11.89 13.79 -20.93
C ILE A 171 12.28 15.17 -20.37
N ARG A 172 13.55 15.55 -20.49
CA ARG A 172 14.05 16.85 -20.05
C ARG A 172 13.31 18.00 -20.73
N MET A 173 13.08 17.91 -22.04
CA MET A 173 12.35 18.93 -22.78
C MET A 173 10.87 19.03 -22.35
N ASN A 174 10.23 17.90 -22.08
CA ASN A 174 8.87 17.85 -21.54
C ASN A 174 8.79 18.50 -20.14
N GLU A 175 9.78 18.25 -19.28
CA GLU A 175 9.89 18.90 -17.97
C GLU A 175 10.11 20.40 -18.09
N MET A 176 11.01 20.85 -18.98
CA MET A 176 11.24 22.27 -19.24
C MET A 176 9.97 22.97 -19.74
N HIS A 177 9.21 22.33 -20.62
CA HIS A 177 7.93 22.86 -21.11
C HIS A 177 6.90 22.99 -19.99
N ASN A 178 6.75 21.95 -19.17
CA ASN A 178 5.84 21.97 -18.02
C ASN A 178 6.26 23.03 -16.99
N ALA A 179 7.56 23.15 -16.72
CA ALA A 179 8.11 24.18 -15.86
C ALA A 179 7.81 25.58 -16.38
N ALA A 180 7.98 25.82 -17.68
CA ALA A 180 7.65 27.10 -18.32
C ALA A 180 6.16 27.44 -18.21
N ILE A 181 5.27 26.47 -18.44
CA ILE A 181 3.82 26.65 -18.26
C ILE A 181 3.49 27.00 -16.81
N VAL A 182 4.06 26.28 -15.86
CA VAL A 182 3.82 26.52 -14.43
C VAL A 182 4.37 27.88 -14.01
N GLN A 183 5.56 28.25 -14.48
CA GLN A 183 6.16 29.55 -14.22
C GLN A 183 5.29 30.68 -14.77
N ALA A 184 4.81 30.59 -16.02
CA ALA A 184 3.92 31.57 -16.61
C ALA A 184 2.60 31.70 -15.80
N LYS A 185 2.03 30.57 -15.35
CA LYS A 185 0.84 30.58 -14.48
C LYS A 185 1.12 31.24 -13.13
N ARG A 186 2.29 31.01 -12.54
CA ARG A 186 2.71 31.62 -11.27
C ARG A 186 2.93 33.13 -11.43
N GLN A 187 3.62 33.55 -12.49
CA GLN A 187 3.84 34.96 -12.81
C GLN A 187 2.52 35.71 -12.92
N ARG A 188 1.55 35.20 -13.71
CA ARG A 188 0.21 35.81 -13.79
C ARG A 188 -0.47 36.01 -12.43
N ARG A 189 -0.35 35.05 -11.51
CA ARG A 189 -0.90 35.18 -10.16
C ARG A 189 -0.18 36.23 -9.32
N VAL A 190 1.15 36.31 -9.44
CA VAL A 190 1.96 37.31 -8.75
C VAL A 190 1.62 38.70 -9.30
N ASP A 191 1.52 38.86 -10.62
CA ASP A 191 1.15 40.12 -11.26
C ASP A 191 -0.25 40.57 -10.83
N ASP A 192 -1.20 39.65 -10.72
CA ASP A 192 -2.56 39.97 -10.24
C ASP A 192 -2.56 40.44 -8.78
N VAL A 193 -1.72 39.82 -7.92
CA VAL A 193 -1.56 40.25 -6.52
C VAL A 193 -0.88 41.62 -6.45
N ALA A 194 0.16 41.85 -7.25
CA ALA A 194 0.86 43.12 -7.32
C ALA A 194 -0.08 44.26 -7.76
N LYS A 195 -0.87 44.06 -8.82
CA LYS A 195 -1.88 45.04 -9.27
C LYS A 195 -2.91 45.36 -8.17
N ARG A 196 -3.35 44.35 -7.41
CA ARG A 196 -4.27 44.56 -6.28
C ARG A 196 -3.61 45.33 -5.14
N ALA A 197 -2.33 45.10 -4.88
CA ALA A 197 -1.57 45.85 -3.88
C ALA A 197 -1.40 47.32 -4.31
N GLU A 198 -1.04 47.56 -5.58
CA GLU A 198 -0.91 48.90 -6.17
C GLU A 198 -2.23 49.67 -6.15
N TYR A 199 -3.33 49.02 -6.58
CA TYR A 199 -4.67 49.62 -6.53
C TYR A 199 -5.04 50.06 -5.11
N ARG A 200 -4.80 49.22 -4.10
CA ARG A 200 -5.07 49.57 -2.71
C ARG A 200 -4.22 50.75 -2.22
N LYS A 201 -2.93 50.75 -2.55
CA LYS A 201 -2.02 51.85 -2.22
C LYS A 201 -2.49 53.17 -2.83
N ALA A 202 -2.94 53.16 -4.09
CA ALA A 202 -3.44 54.35 -4.78
C ALA A 202 -4.77 54.86 -4.19
N HIS A 203 -5.63 53.95 -3.72
CA HIS A 203 -6.93 54.29 -3.11
C HIS A 203 -6.88 54.48 -1.58
N GLY A 204 -5.70 54.49 -0.96
CA GLY A 204 -5.54 54.72 0.48
C GLY A 204 -6.13 53.64 1.38
N LEU A 205 -6.40 52.45 0.84
CA LEU A 205 -6.91 51.30 1.58
C LEU A 205 -5.74 50.62 2.33
N PRO A 206 -5.93 50.16 3.58
CA PRO A 206 -4.87 49.46 4.31
C PRO A 206 -4.44 48.22 3.51
N LEU A 207 -3.13 48.05 3.36
CA LEU A 207 -2.55 46.81 2.84
C LEU A 207 -3.06 45.66 3.71
N GLU A 208 -3.55 44.58 3.10
CA GLU A 208 -3.93 43.40 3.88
C GLU A 208 -2.74 42.95 4.72
N GLN A 209 -2.82 43.16 6.03
CA GLN A 209 -2.26 42.22 6.98
C GLN A 209 -3.06 40.93 6.78
N GLY A 210 -2.48 40.01 6.01
CA GLY A 210 -3.10 38.71 5.78
C GLY A 210 -3.53 38.09 7.10
N PHE A 211 -4.73 37.54 7.14
CA PHE A 211 -5.38 36.86 8.26
C PHE A 211 -4.56 35.66 8.83
N PHE A 212 -3.38 35.36 8.27
CA PHE A 212 -2.37 34.49 8.86
C PHE A 212 -1.13 35.34 9.18
N GLY A 213 -1.04 35.79 10.43
CA GLY A 213 -0.02 36.72 10.90
C GLY A 213 1.41 36.20 10.79
N ARG A 214 2.08 36.54 9.69
CA ARG A 214 3.54 36.66 9.65
C ARG A 214 3.88 38.00 9.00
N THR A 215 4.49 38.84 9.82
CA THR A 215 4.79 40.25 9.59
C THR A 215 5.83 40.45 8.48
N ASN A 216 5.47 41.19 7.43
CA ASN A 216 6.39 41.68 6.41
C ASN A 216 6.92 43.08 6.79
N ASN A 217 7.41 43.26 8.01
CA ASN A 217 7.99 44.54 8.43
C ASN A 217 9.52 44.60 8.24
N ASN A 218 10.15 43.54 7.71
CA ASN A 218 11.59 43.50 7.43
C ASN A 218 11.96 43.51 5.93
N VAL A 219 10.98 43.52 5.01
CA VAL A 219 11.29 43.47 3.56
C VAL A 219 11.60 44.87 3.00
N GLU A 220 11.20 45.95 3.68
CA GLU A 220 11.56 47.31 3.27
C GLU A 220 13.04 47.68 3.58
N ALA A 221 13.77 46.85 4.36
CA ALA A 221 15.15 47.15 4.78
C ALA A 221 16.26 46.44 3.97
N GLU A 222 15.92 45.51 3.06
CA GLU A 222 16.92 44.71 2.32
C GLU A 222 16.77 44.76 0.78
N SER A 223 15.95 45.67 0.23
CA SER A 223 15.71 45.76 -1.22
C SER A 223 16.83 46.47 -2.03
N GLU A 224 17.96 46.78 -1.41
CA GLU A 224 19.17 47.28 -2.11
C GLU A 224 20.39 46.35 -1.92
N SER A 225 20.25 45.02 -2.00
CA SER A 225 21.40 44.21 -2.43
C SER A 225 21.02 42.87 -3.05
N SER A 226 21.51 42.67 -4.27
CA SER A 226 21.78 41.38 -4.93
C SER A 226 20.63 40.64 -5.64
N PRO A 227 20.60 40.66 -6.99
CA PRO A 227 19.86 39.68 -7.78
C PRO A 227 20.77 38.47 -8.10
N GLY A 228 20.31 37.25 -7.78
CA GLY A 228 20.82 36.04 -8.45
C GLY A 228 21.23 34.89 -7.53
N ALA A 229 20.27 34.05 -7.16
CA ALA A 229 20.44 32.63 -6.84
C ALA A 229 19.02 32.02 -6.74
N ALA A 230 18.63 30.90 -7.33
CA ALA A 230 19.40 29.74 -7.70
C ALA A 230 18.70 28.95 -8.83
N ALA A 231 19.51 28.48 -9.79
CA ALA A 231 19.24 27.28 -10.57
C ALA A 231 20.00 26.12 -9.90
N PRO A 232 19.43 24.90 -9.77
CA PRO A 232 20.19 23.76 -9.26
C PRO A 232 21.01 23.12 -10.39
N SER A 233 22.28 23.51 -10.51
CA SER A 233 23.29 22.75 -11.26
C SER A 233 23.98 21.77 -10.31
N GLY A 234 23.89 20.48 -10.61
CA GLY A 234 24.70 19.47 -9.94
C GLY A 234 26.15 19.54 -10.38
N THR A 235 27.05 19.45 -9.41
CA THR A 235 28.44 19.03 -9.63
C THR A 235 28.85 18.08 -8.52
N ARG A 236 29.20 16.89 -8.99
CA ARG A 236 29.80 15.74 -8.33
C ARG A 236 31.22 16.12 -7.91
N GLU A 237 31.52 16.13 -6.61
CA GLU A 237 32.89 16.19 -6.14
C GLU A 237 33.42 14.79 -5.78
N GLU A 238 34.63 14.62 -6.28
CA GLU A 238 35.49 13.46 -6.36
C GLU A 238 36.22 13.29 -5.03
N ARG A 239 35.98 12.15 -4.35
CA ARG A 239 36.75 11.79 -3.15
C ARG A 239 38.04 11.12 -3.63
N VAL A 240 39.09 11.91 -3.77
CA VAL A 240 40.46 11.43 -3.97
C VAL A 240 40.88 10.62 -2.74
N VAL A 241 41.28 9.38 -3.01
CA VAL A 241 41.92 8.45 -2.08
C VAL A 241 43.40 8.81 -2.05
N GLU A 242 43.90 9.25 -0.89
CA GLU A 242 45.33 9.22 -0.59
C GLU A 242 45.59 8.05 0.36
N ASP A 243 46.24 6.99 -0.17
CA ASP A 243 46.91 5.95 0.60
C ASP A 243 48.34 6.43 1.00
N PRO A 244 49.19 5.60 1.63
CA PRO A 244 49.34 5.40 3.08
C PRO A 244 50.74 5.83 3.57
N LYS A 245 50.98 5.91 4.89
CA LYS A 245 52.34 5.78 5.47
C LYS A 245 52.33 5.51 6.99
N PHE A 246 53.00 4.39 7.31
CA PHE A 246 53.39 3.80 8.61
C PHE A 246 52.32 3.13 9.47
#